data_AF-A0A420SLD1-F1
#
_entry.id   AF-A0A420SLD1-F1
#
_cell.length_a   1.000
_cell.length_b   1.000
_cell.length_c   1.000
_cell.angle_alpha   90.00
_cell.angle_beta   90.00
_cell.angle_gamma   90.00
#
_symmetry.space_group_name_H-M   'P 1'
#
loop_
_entity.id
_entity.type
_entity.pdbx_description
1 polymer ?
#
loop_
_entity_poly.entity_id
_entity_poly.type
_entity_poly.pdbx_seq_one_letter_code
_entity_poly.pdbx_strand_id
1 'polypeptide(L)'
;MKLATINERYDFNGDQNWSENGERYMLKLFRDYVFHQVDANGNPVLDMGHMLRCMSKLDIGTEERVCLTSRDEQTSFIVSYKELKKMLANSFGELVKASKSGRSF
;
A
#
# COMPACT_ATOMS: atom_id res chain seq x y z
N MET A 1 7.31 3.51 -7.09
CA MET A 1 8.29 2.40 -6.93
C MET A 1 8.31 1.78 -5.53
N LYS A 2 8.41 2.53 -4.43
CA LYS A 2 8.46 1.94 -3.06
C LYS A 2 7.29 0.99 -2.77
N LEU A 3 6.07 1.39 -3.12
CA LEU A 3 4.85 0.59 -2.89
C LEU A 3 4.96 -0.83 -3.50
N ALA A 4 5.48 -0.92 -4.73
CA ALA A 4 5.67 -2.19 -5.43
C ALA A 4 6.76 -3.08 -4.82
N THR A 5 7.65 -2.55 -3.97
CA THR A 5 8.66 -3.37 -3.26
C THR A 5 8.09 -4.05 -2.01
N ILE A 6 6.95 -3.55 -1.51
CA ILE A 6 6.30 -3.99 -0.27
C ILE A 6 5.12 -4.91 -0.59
N ASN A 7 4.24 -4.46 -1.49
CA ASN A 7 3.03 -5.21 -1.82
C ASN A 7 3.39 -6.56 -2.45
N GLU A 8 2.59 -7.57 -2.13
CA GLU A 8 2.73 -8.96 -2.63
C GLU A 8 4.10 -9.62 -2.37
N ARG A 9 4.94 -9.04 -1.51
CA ARG A 9 6.18 -9.66 -1.07
C ARG A 9 5.83 -10.90 -0.23
N TYR A 10 6.26 -12.06 -0.73
CA TYR A 10 5.90 -13.36 -0.19
C TYR A 10 6.57 -13.66 1.17
N ASP A 11 7.89 -13.59 1.26
CA ASP A 11 8.59 -13.89 2.53
C ASP A 11 9.56 -12.75 2.87
N PHE A 12 9.50 -12.30 4.12
CA PHE A 12 10.49 -11.42 4.69
C PHE A 12 10.68 -11.71 6.18
N ASN A 13 11.93 -11.96 6.59
CA ASN A 13 12.30 -12.26 7.98
C ASN A 13 11.51 -13.42 8.63
N GLY A 14 11.10 -14.42 7.85
CA GLY A 14 10.39 -15.59 8.35
C GLY A 14 8.89 -15.38 8.56
N ASP A 15 8.35 -14.24 8.12
CA ASP A 15 6.91 -14.01 8.01
C ASP A 15 6.46 -14.16 6.54
N GLN A 16 5.75 -15.27 6.26
CA GLN A 16 5.19 -15.60 4.94
C GLN A 16 4.00 -14.71 4.54
N ASN A 17 3.47 -13.92 5.46
CA ASN A 17 2.39 -12.99 5.23
C ASN A 17 2.83 -11.56 5.56
N TRP A 18 4.14 -11.27 5.47
CA TRP A 18 4.68 -9.98 5.88
C TRP A 18 3.96 -8.81 5.19
N SER A 19 3.68 -8.92 3.89
CA SER A 19 2.98 -7.88 3.13
C SER A 19 1.47 -7.78 3.42
N GLU A 20 0.90 -8.74 4.16
CA GLU A 20 -0.53 -8.82 4.48
C GLU A 20 -0.87 -8.46 5.93
N ASN A 21 0.13 -8.12 6.76
CA ASN A 21 -0.05 -7.89 8.19
C ASN A 21 0.10 -6.41 8.59
N GLY A 22 -0.72 -5.97 9.55
CA GLY A 22 -0.60 -4.66 10.22
C GLY A 22 -0.67 -3.47 9.26
N GLU A 23 0.30 -2.56 9.34
CA GLU A 23 0.35 -1.36 8.48
C GLU A 23 0.48 -1.69 6.97
N ARG A 24 1.01 -2.87 6.62
CA ARG A 24 1.19 -3.30 5.23
C ARG A 24 -0.12 -3.76 4.61
N TYR A 25 -1.05 -4.28 5.42
CA TYR A 25 -2.40 -4.58 4.97
C TYR A 25 -3.10 -3.32 4.44
N MET A 26 -2.95 -2.17 5.11
CA MET A 26 -3.50 -0.90 4.61
C MET A 26 -2.84 -0.46 3.30
N LEU A 27 -1.54 -0.71 3.10
CA LEU A 27 -0.84 -0.44 1.83
C LEU A 27 -1.32 -1.35 0.69
N LYS A 28 -1.65 -2.61 0.99
CA LYS A 28 -2.31 -3.53 0.06
C LYS A 28 -3.69 -3.01 -0.36
N LEU A 29 -4.53 -2.63 0.60
CA LEU A 29 -5.85 -2.05 0.30
C LEU A 29 -5.75 -0.73 -0.47
N PHE A 30 -4.76 0.11 -0.16
CA PHE A 30 -4.50 1.33 -0.93
C PHE A 30 -4.14 1.03 -2.38
N ARG A 31 -3.33 -0.02 -2.64
CA ARG A 31 -3.03 -0.47 -4.00
C ARG A 31 -4.26 -0.96 -4.75
N ASP A 32 -5.17 -1.65 -4.06
CA ASP A 32 -6.44 -2.06 -4.67
C ASP A 32 -7.31 -0.83 -5.00
N TYR A 33 -7.45 0.10 -4.05
CA TYR A 33 -8.19 1.37 -4.24
C TYR A 33 -7.67 2.22 -5.42
N VAL A 34 -6.35 2.24 -5.65
CA VAL A 34 -5.75 3.06 -6.70
C VAL A 34 -5.74 2.35 -8.05
N PHE A 35 -5.36 1.08 -8.09
CA PHE A 35 -5.00 0.39 -9.33
C PHE A 35 -5.96 -0.71 -9.75
N HIS A 36 -6.90 -1.10 -8.88
CA HIS A 36 -7.84 -2.21 -9.10
C HIS A 36 -9.28 -1.78 -8.84
N GLN A 37 -9.61 -0.56 -9.26
CA GLN A 37 -10.97 -0.08 -9.19
C GLN A 37 -11.87 -0.96 -10.05
N VAL A 38 -13.08 -1.21 -9.53
CA VAL A 38 -14.16 -1.85 -10.26
C VAL A 38 -15.40 -0.96 -10.22
N ASP A 39 -16.21 -1.01 -11.26
CA ASP A 39 -17.53 -0.37 -11.26
C ASP A 39 -18.56 -1.20 -10.46
N ALA A 40 -19.80 -0.72 -10.41
CA ALA A 40 -20.90 -1.41 -9.71
C ALA A 40 -21.24 -2.80 -10.30
N ASN A 41 -20.79 -3.10 -11.53
CA ASN A 41 -20.98 -4.40 -12.18
C ASN A 41 -19.74 -5.31 -12.03
N GLY A 42 -18.69 -4.86 -11.34
CA GLY A 42 -17.44 -5.58 -11.17
C GLY A 42 -16.48 -5.47 -12.36
N ASN A 43 -16.74 -4.59 -13.33
CA ASN A 43 -15.82 -4.40 -14.45
C ASN A 43 -14.61 -3.55 -14.03
N PRO A 44 -13.39 -3.86 -14.50
CA PRO A 44 -12.21 -3.08 -14.17
C PRO A 44 -12.30 -1.65 -14.72
N VAL A 45 -11.97 -0.68 -13.87
CA VAL A 45 -11.92 0.75 -14.20
C VAL A 45 -10.47 1.22 -14.21
N LEU A 46 -10.01 1.72 -15.37
CA LEU A 46 -8.67 2.27 -15.55
C LEU A 46 -8.70 3.80 -15.69
N ASP A 47 -8.90 4.50 -14.57
CA ASP A 47 -8.81 5.97 -14.53
C ASP A 47 -7.38 6.42 -14.17
N MET A 48 -6.62 6.82 -15.20
CA MET A 48 -5.26 7.35 -15.01
C MET A 48 -5.24 8.65 -14.19
N GLY A 49 -6.27 9.49 -14.29
CA GLY A 49 -6.39 10.70 -13.51
C GLY A 49 -6.54 10.40 -12.02
N HIS A 50 -7.35 9.40 -11.67
CA HIS A 50 -7.47 8.89 -10.31
C HIS A 50 -6.12 8.39 -9.78
N MET A 51 -5.45 7.54 -10.57
CA MET A 51 -4.15 6.98 -10.20
C MET A 51 -3.12 8.08 -9.91
N LEU A 52 -2.99 9.05 -10.81
CA LEU A 52 -2.05 10.17 -10.66
C LEU A 52 -2.38 11.04 -9.45
N ARG A 53 -3.66 11.37 -9.23
CA ARG A 53 -4.09 12.16 -8.06
C ARG A 53 -3.78 11.45 -6.76
N CYS A 54 -4.12 10.16 -6.64
CA CYS A 54 -3.85 9.39 -5.43
C CYS A 54 -2.35 9.26 -5.15
N MET A 55 -1.55 8.99 -6.18
CA MET A 55 -0.10 8.89 -6.05
C MET A 55 0.54 10.23 -5.68
N SER A 56 0.05 11.35 -6.24
CA SER A 56 0.51 12.69 -5.88
C SER A 56 0.19 13.04 -4.43
N LYS A 57 -1.05 12.76 -3.97
CA LYS A 57 -1.45 12.97 -2.57
C LYS A 57 -0.65 12.12 -1.60
N LEU A 58 -0.35 10.88 -1.95
CA LEU A 58 0.51 9.99 -1.16
C LEU A 58 1.94 10.53 -1.08
N ASP A 59 2.50 10.98 -2.21
CA ASP A 59 3.87 11.51 -2.24
C ASP A 59 4.02 12.80 -1.43
N ILE A 60 3.01 13.68 -1.47
CA ILE A 60 2.95 14.88 -0.63
C ILE A 60 2.73 14.48 0.84
N GLY A 61 1.80 13.57 1.10
CA GLY A 61 1.36 13.18 2.44
C GLY A 61 0.32 14.15 3.00
N THR A 62 -0.75 14.41 2.26
CA THR A 62 -1.82 15.35 2.66
C THR A 62 -2.66 14.83 3.83
N GLU A 63 -3.33 15.73 4.57
CA GLU A 63 -4.28 15.38 5.63
C GLU A 63 -5.62 14.84 5.10
N GLU A 64 -5.86 14.91 3.78
CA GLU A 64 -7.02 14.30 3.13
C GLU A 64 -7.12 12.81 3.48
N ARG A 65 -8.34 12.34 3.77
CA ARG A 65 -8.63 10.96 4.16
C ARG A 65 -9.31 10.19 3.04
N VAL A 66 -8.99 8.91 2.94
CA VAL A 66 -9.61 7.94 2.03
C VAL A 66 -10.21 6.78 2.82
N CYS A 67 -11.29 6.22 2.30
CA CYS A 67 -11.84 4.97 2.81
C CYS A 67 -11.24 3.81 2.00
N LEU A 68 -10.58 2.88 2.69
CA LEU A 68 -9.99 1.68 2.11
C LEU A 68 -10.78 0.47 2.59
N THR A 69 -11.41 -0.24 1.65
CA THR A 69 -12.31 -1.36 1.95
C THR A 69 -11.72 -2.66 1.39
N SER A 70 -11.80 -3.74 2.17
CA SER A 70 -11.42 -5.08 1.73
C SER A 70 -12.36 -5.60 0.65
N ARG A 71 -11.90 -6.56 -0.16
CA ARG A 71 -12.67 -7.10 -1.29
C ARG A 71 -13.95 -7.85 -0.88
N ASP A 72 -13.96 -8.40 0.33
CA ASP A 72 -15.13 -9.04 0.94
C ASP A 72 -16.06 -8.05 1.63
N GLU A 73 -15.74 -6.74 1.54
CA GLU A 73 -16.45 -5.62 2.15
C GLU A 73 -16.58 -5.68 3.68
N GLN A 74 -15.89 -6.61 4.34
CA GLN A 74 -15.99 -6.81 5.79
C GLN A 74 -15.16 -5.82 6.59
N THR A 75 -14.10 -5.28 6.01
CA THR A 75 -13.15 -4.40 6.68
C THR A 75 -13.04 -3.08 5.95
N SER A 76 -13.17 -1.96 6.67
CA SER A 76 -12.97 -0.62 6.13
C SER A 76 -12.10 0.23 7.05
N PHE A 77 -11.17 0.98 6.48
CA PHE A 77 -10.30 1.91 7.19
C PHE A 77 -10.46 3.31 6.62
N ILE A 78 -10.61 4.30 7.50
CA ILE A 78 -10.49 5.71 7.12
C ILE A 78 -9.09 6.16 7.52
N VAL A 79 -8.26 6.49 6.54
CA VAL A 79 -6.84 6.81 6.74
C VAL A 79 -6.44 8.03 5.93
N SER A 80 -5.58 8.88 6.49
CA SER A 80 -5.01 10.01 5.77
C SER A 80 -3.87 9.59 4.84
N TYR A 81 -3.65 10.35 3.76
CA TYR A 81 -2.47 10.14 2.91
C TYR A 81 -1.16 10.35 3.68
N LYS A 82 -1.16 11.20 4.72
CA LYS A 82 -0.03 11.37 5.64
C LYS A 82 0.31 10.10 6.42
N GLU A 83 -0.71 9.41 6.94
CA GLU A 83 -0.52 8.12 7.63
C GLU A 83 -0.04 7.05 6.66
N LEU A 84 -0.65 6.94 5.49
CA LEU A 84 -0.22 6.00 4.44
C LEU A 84 1.24 6.23 4.02
N LYS A 85 1.67 7.50 3.88
CA LYS A 85 3.05 7.85 3.57
C LYS A 85 4.02 7.39 4.68
N LYS A 86 3.62 7.54 5.95
CA LYS A 86 4.41 7.08 7.09
C LYS A 86 4.56 5.56 7.09
N MET A 87 3.47 4.82 6.91
CA MET A 87 3.47 3.36 6.80
C MET A 87 4.36 2.88 5.65
N LEU A 88 4.24 3.52 4.48
CA LEU A 88 5.07 3.24 3.31
C LEU A 88 6.56 3.47 3.59
N ALA A 89 6.91 4.56 4.29
CA ALA A 89 8.28 4.87 4.64
C ALA A 89 8.86 3.88 5.66
N ASN A 90 8.09 3.49 6.67
CA ASN A 90 8.48 2.52 7.68
C ASN A 90 8.76 1.14 7.06
N SER A 91 7.76 0.61 6.34
CA SER A 91 7.84 -0.69 5.67
C SER A 91 8.98 -0.73 4.65
N PHE A 92 9.19 0.33 3.87
CA PHE A 92 10.33 0.42 2.96
C PHE A 92 11.67 0.49 3.72
N GLY A 93 11.70 1.19 4.86
CA GLY A 93 12.88 1.31 5.72
C GLY A 93 13.35 -0.03 6.28
N GLU A 94 12.43 -0.94 6.62
CA GLU A 94 12.77 -2.32 7.02
C GLU A 94 13.48 -3.09 5.90
N LEU A 95 12.98 -3.00 4.68
CA LEU A 95 13.59 -3.63 3.51
C LEU A 95 15.00 -3.07 3.23
N VAL A 96 15.17 -1.76 3.38
CA VAL A 96 16.48 -1.10 3.21
C VAL A 96 17.47 -1.54 4.30
N LYS A 97 17.02 -1.72 5.55
CA LYS A 97 17.89 -2.22 6.62
C LYS A 97 18.34 -3.66 6.34
N ALA A 98 17.41 -4.54 5.98
CA ALA A 98 17.74 -5.93 5.66
C ALA A 98 18.68 -6.07 4.45
N SER A 99 18.52 -5.24 3.42
CA SER A 99 19.41 -5.28 2.24
C SER A 99 20.86 -4.87 2.54
N LYS A 100 21.08 -4.09 3.61
CA LYS A 100 22.42 -3.76 4.10
C LYS A 100 23.04 -4.88 4.92
N SER A 101 22.25 -5.58 5.74
CA SER A 101 22.72 -6.72 6.54
C SER A 101 23.16 -7.90 5.67
N GLY A 102 22.53 -8.12 4.51
CA GLY A 102 22.93 -9.16 3.55
C GLY A 102 24.20 -8.88 2.74
N ARG A 103 24.86 -7.72 2.94
CA ARG A 103 26.07 -7.30 2.19
C ARG A 103 27.38 -7.50 2.94
N SER A 104 27.40 -8.19 4.07
CA SER A 104 28.64 -8.58 4.74
C SER A 104 29.22 -9.83 4.06
N PHE A 105 30.05 -9.63 3.03
CA PHE A 105 31.02 -10.61 2.53
C PHE A 105 32.38 -9.93 2.42
#